data_AF-A0ABD6E8G9-F1
#
_entry.id   AF-A0ABD6E8G9-F1
#
_cell.length_a   1.000
_cell.length_b   1.000
_cell.length_c   1.000
_cell.angle_alpha   90.00
_cell.angle_beta   90.00
_cell.angle_gamma   90.00
#
_symmetry.space_group_name_H-M   'P 1'
#
loop_
_entity.id
_entity.type
_entity.pdbx_description
1 polymer ?
#
loop_
_entity_poly.entity_id
_entity_poly.type
_entity_poly.pdbx_seq_one_letter_code
_entity_poly.pdbx_strand_id
1 'polypeptide(L)'
;MFQECVRRGFGPLIALVTSDGVEEISAKNALGFADLLLPFCDIQCSIKDPSGVPCTSSVHIDIRNIRSDGFLLSLTVLPSVLKEAVADAWSTVDADSTSSDDIKCATFRFWETLLRWCEPSEHELLRTYLACVFAVSTTENEPLNELYKLIQLQNTQQVTVVVLI
;
A
#
# COMPACT_ATOMS: atom_id res chain seq x y z
N MET A 1 13.14 -6.36 -15.32
CA MET A 1 13.07 -6.50 -13.85
C MET A 1 13.04 -5.14 -13.17
N PHE A 2 14.09 -4.30 -13.27
CA PHE A 2 14.11 -2.97 -12.63
C PHE A 2 12.92 -2.06 -13.01
N GLN A 3 12.54 -2.00 -14.29
CA GLN A 3 11.41 -1.18 -14.75
C GLN A 3 10.07 -1.61 -14.14
N GLU A 4 9.88 -2.92 -13.90
CA GLU A 4 8.70 -3.47 -13.21
C GLU A 4 8.69 -3.05 -11.74
N CYS A 5 9.85 -3.13 -11.07
CA CYS A 5 10.03 -2.73 -9.68
C CYS A 5 9.77 -1.23 -9.47
N VAL A 6 10.21 -0.39 -10.41
CA VAL A 6 9.90 1.05 -10.40
C VAL A 6 8.42 1.28 -10.64
N ARG A 7 7.80 0.60 -11.62
CA ARG A 7 6.36 0.72 -11.87
C ARG A 7 5.50 0.33 -10.67
N ARG A 8 5.89 -0.73 -9.95
CA ARG A 8 5.19 -1.18 -8.72
C ARG A 8 5.47 -0.27 -7.53
N GLY A 9 6.71 0.16 -7.36
CA GLY A 9 7.13 0.98 -6.21
C GLY A 9 6.56 2.41 -6.23
N PHE A 10 6.27 2.93 -7.43
CA PHE A 10 5.78 4.30 -7.66
C PHE A 10 4.40 4.33 -8.33
N GLY A 11 3.58 3.29 -8.11
CA GLY A 11 2.19 3.27 -8.52
C GLY A 11 1.36 4.32 -7.76
N PRO A 12 0.24 4.79 -8.33
CA PRO A 12 -0.71 5.63 -7.60
C PRO A 12 -1.17 4.95 -6.31
N LEU A 13 -1.08 5.68 -5.20
CA LEU A 13 -1.54 5.24 -3.88
C LEU A 13 -3.02 5.55 -3.69
N ILE A 14 -3.78 4.56 -3.24
CA ILE A 14 -5.19 4.67 -2.89
C ILE A 14 -5.36 4.33 -1.41
N ALA A 15 -5.94 5.26 -0.66
CA ALA A 15 -6.29 5.04 0.72
C ALA A 15 -7.53 4.14 0.76
N LEU A 16 -7.54 3.18 1.68
CA LEU A 16 -8.67 2.32 1.96
C LEU A 16 -9.07 2.53 3.42
N VAL A 17 -10.36 2.78 3.62
CA VAL A 17 -10.96 2.91 4.94
C VAL A 17 -12.09 1.89 5.02
N THR A 18 -11.94 0.94 5.94
CA THR A 18 -12.89 -0.15 6.14
C THR A 18 -13.65 0.03 7.44
N SER A 19 -14.92 -0.34 7.41
CA SER A 19 -15.72 -0.60 8.61
C SER A 19 -15.27 -1.88 9.31
N ASP A 20 -15.64 -2.05 10.58
CA ASP A 20 -15.32 -3.24 11.35
C ASP A 20 -16.00 -4.50 10.79
N GLY A 21 -17.22 -4.37 10.26
CA GLY A 21 -17.91 -5.50 9.64
C GLY A 21 -17.20 -6.03 8.40
N VAL A 22 -16.54 -5.16 7.63
CA VAL A 22 -15.74 -5.58 6.47
C VAL A 22 -14.51 -6.36 6.91
N GLU A 23 -13.77 -5.86 7.90
CA GLU A 23 -12.59 -6.57 8.42
C GLU A 23 -12.98 -7.91 9.06
N GLU A 24 -14.10 -8.00 9.77
CA GLU A 24 -14.59 -9.27 10.34
C GLU A 24 -14.90 -10.31 9.24
N ILE A 25 -15.51 -9.88 8.13
CA ILE A 25 -15.79 -10.76 7.00
C ILE A 25 -14.48 -11.16 6.29
N SER A 26 -13.56 -10.23 6.08
CA SER A 26 -12.27 -10.50 5.45
C SER A 26 -11.40 -11.43 6.30
N ALA A 27 -11.41 -11.25 7.62
CA ALA A 27 -10.67 -12.08 8.58
C ALA A 27 -11.07 -13.56 8.54
N LYS A 28 -12.27 -13.91 8.06
CA LYS A 28 -12.66 -15.32 7.82
C LYS A 28 -11.74 -16.02 6.82
N ASN A 29 -11.09 -15.26 5.94
CA ASN A 29 -10.09 -15.75 4.99
C ASN A 29 -8.65 -15.61 5.49
N ALA A 30 -8.44 -15.23 6.76
CA ALA A 30 -7.12 -14.90 7.33
C ALA A 30 -6.38 -13.79 6.55
N LEU A 31 -7.12 -12.89 5.91
CA LEU A 31 -6.62 -11.79 5.10
C LEU A 31 -7.31 -10.48 5.49
N GLY A 32 -6.61 -9.36 5.37
CA GLY A 32 -7.24 -8.04 5.47
C GLY A 32 -8.05 -7.73 4.20
N PHE A 33 -8.97 -6.76 4.27
CA PHE A 33 -9.72 -6.37 3.07
C PHE A 33 -8.81 -5.82 1.95
N ALA A 34 -7.71 -5.15 2.31
CA ALA A 34 -6.71 -4.68 1.34
C ALA A 34 -6.07 -5.85 0.56
N ASP A 35 -5.79 -6.97 1.23
CA ASP A 35 -5.18 -8.15 0.61
C ASP A 35 -6.11 -8.81 -0.41
N LEU A 36 -7.42 -8.79 -0.14
CA LEU A 36 -8.44 -9.28 -1.07
C LEU A 36 -8.50 -8.44 -2.36
N LEU A 37 -8.02 -7.19 -2.31
CA LEU A 37 -8.00 -6.29 -3.47
C LEU A 37 -6.74 -6.45 -4.34
N LEU A 38 -5.68 -7.09 -3.83
CA LEU A 38 -4.40 -7.26 -4.54
C LEU A 38 -4.54 -7.80 -5.98
N PRO A 39 -5.42 -8.77 -6.28
CA PRO A 39 -5.59 -9.27 -7.65
C PRO A 39 -6.09 -8.21 -8.64
N PHE A 40 -6.70 -7.13 -8.15
CA PHE A 40 -7.30 -6.06 -8.96
C PHE A 40 -6.40 -4.82 -9.07
N CYS A 41 -5.22 -4.84 -8.46
CA CYS A 41 -4.28 -3.74 -8.45
C CYS A 41 -3.52 -3.56 -9.78
N ASP A 42 -3.40 -4.62 -10.58
CA ASP A 42 -2.74 -4.59 -11.88
C ASP A 42 -3.76 -4.38 -13.01
N ILE A 43 -3.82 -3.16 -13.56
CA ILE A 43 -4.78 -2.78 -14.60
C ILE A 43 -4.06 -2.63 -15.94
N GLN A 44 -4.51 -3.37 -16.95
CA GLN A 44 -4.10 -3.16 -18.34
C GLN A 44 -5.11 -2.25 -19.04
N CYS A 45 -4.62 -1.14 -19.59
CA CYS A 45 -5.44 -0.18 -20.33
C CYS A 45 -4.85 0.09 -21.72
N SER A 46 -5.74 0.30 -22.70
CA SER A 46 -5.36 0.74 -24.04
C SER A 46 -5.66 2.23 -24.15
N ILE A 47 -4.61 3.04 -24.21
CA ILE A 47 -4.69 4.50 -24.34
C ILE A 47 -4.32 4.87 -25.76
N LYS A 48 -5.12 5.69 -26.42
CA LYS A 48 -4.75 6.23 -27.74
C LYS A 48 -3.74 7.35 -27.57
N ASP A 49 -2.64 7.28 -28.31
CA ASP A 49 -1.70 8.40 -28.39
C ASP A 49 -2.34 9.61 -29.11
N PRO A 50 -1.69 10.79 -29.11
CA PRO A 50 -2.20 11.96 -29.82
C PRO A 50 -2.33 11.76 -31.35
N SER A 51 -1.69 10.73 -31.90
CA SER A 51 -1.80 10.31 -33.30
C SER A 51 -2.96 9.34 -33.55
N GLY A 52 -3.69 8.94 -32.51
CA GLY A 52 -4.83 8.03 -32.57
C GLY A 52 -4.48 6.54 -32.54
N VAL A 53 -3.20 6.19 -32.40
CA VAL A 53 -2.72 4.80 -32.32
C VAL A 53 -2.95 4.27 -30.91
N PRO A 54 -3.61 3.10 -30.74
CA PRO A 54 -3.78 2.49 -29.44
C PRO A 54 -2.44 1.96 -28.91
N CYS A 55 -2.00 2.48 -27.77
CA CYS A 55 -0.87 2.00 -26.99
C CYS A 55 -1.38 1.26 -25.76
N THR A 56 -0.87 0.05 -25.53
CA THR A 56 -1.21 -0.71 -24.31
C THR A 56 -0.27 -0.31 -23.18
N SER A 57 -0.83 0.08 -22.04
CA SER A 57 -0.09 0.42 -20.82
C SER A 57 -0.60 -0.42 -19.65
N SER A 58 0.30 -0.76 -18.73
CA SER A 58 -0.04 -1.39 -17.46
C SER A 58 0.18 -0.39 -16.33
N VAL A 59 -0.83 -0.24 -15.48
CA VAL A 59 -0.80 0.61 -14.30
C VAL A 59 -0.98 -0.29 -13.08
N HIS A 60 -0.03 -0.21 -12.15
CA HIS A 60 -0.11 -0.87 -10.85
C HIS A 60 -0.61 0.13 -9.83
N ILE A 61 -1.68 -0.20 -9.10
CA ILE A 61 -2.24 0.63 -8.04
C ILE A 61 -1.87 0.03 -6.69
N ASP A 62 -1.40 0.86 -5.75
CA ASP A 62 -1.10 0.43 -4.38
C ASP A 62 -2.25 0.85 -3.46
N ILE A 63 -3.02 -0.12 -2.97
CA ILE A 63 -4.17 0.11 -2.08
C ILE A 63 -3.74 -0.19 -0.66
N ARG A 64 -3.92 0.77 0.25
CA ARG A 64 -3.45 0.66 1.64
C ARG A 64 -4.52 0.99 2.63
N ASN A 65 -4.70 0.12 3.63
CA ASN A 65 -5.67 0.38 4.67
C ASN A 65 -5.07 1.34 5.69
N ILE A 66 -5.52 2.59 5.68
CA ILE A 66 -4.93 3.63 6.54
C ILE A 66 -5.23 3.41 8.03
N ARG A 67 -6.25 2.62 8.36
CA ARG A 67 -6.65 2.29 9.74
C ARG A 67 -5.82 1.15 10.30
N SER A 68 -5.52 0.14 9.48
CA SER A 68 -4.81 -1.07 9.88
C SER A 68 -3.30 -0.97 9.69
N ASP A 69 -2.84 -0.31 8.63
CA ASP A 69 -1.42 -0.24 8.25
C ASP A 69 -0.62 0.79 9.07
N GLY A 70 -1.23 1.42 10.09
CA GLY A 70 -0.51 2.15 11.12
C GLY A 70 0.51 3.17 10.60
N PHE A 71 0.08 4.09 9.73
CA PHE A 71 0.92 5.18 9.17
C PHE A 71 1.47 6.18 10.20
N LEU A 72 1.41 5.85 11.49
CA LEU A 72 1.99 6.58 12.60
C LEU A 72 3.08 5.75 13.30
N LEU A 73 3.77 4.85 12.59
CA LEU A 73 5.09 4.46 13.07
C LEU A 73 5.96 5.70 12.98
N SER A 74 6.05 6.44 14.10
CA SER A 74 7.15 7.36 14.35
C SER A 74 8.41 6.77 13.74
N LEU A 75 9.13 7.56 12.94
CA LEU A 75 10.37 7.19 12.24
C LEU A 75 11.37 6.38 13.10
N THR A 76 11.21 6.38 14.41
CA THR A 76 11.87 5.53 15.40
C THR A 76 11.75 4.02 15.16
N VAL A 77 10.62 3.50 14.64
CA VAL A 77 10.40 2.03 14.52
C VAL A 77 10.79 1.50 13.14
N LEU A 78 10.78 2.36 12.11
CA LEU A 78 11.14 1.99 10.73
C LEU A 78 12.51 1.28 10.62
N PRO A 79 13.60 1.73 11.28
CA PRO A 79 14.89 1.04 11.23
C PRO A 79 14.84 -0.40 11.76
N SER A 80 14.02 -0.65 12.80
CA SER A 80 13.87 -1.99 13.36
C SER A 80 13.10 -2.92 12.42
N VAL A 81 12.02 -2.44 11.80
CA VAL A 81 11.23 -3.19 10.81
C VAL A 81 12.07 -3.52 9.58
N LEU A 82 12.87 -2.56 9.09
CA LEU A 82 13.79 -2.79 7.97
C LEU A 82 14.85 -3.83 8.31
N LYS A 83 15.42 -3.77 9.51
CA LYS A 83 16.41 -4.75 9.98
C LYS A 83 15.80 -6.15 10.07
N GLU A 84 14.59 -6.27 10.59
CA GLU A 84 13.85 -7.53 10.70
C GLU A 84 13.50 -8.10 9.32
N ALA A 85 12.94 -7.30 8.42
CA ALA A 85 12.63 -7.73 7.06
C ALA A 85 13.86 -8.20 6.28
N VAL A 86 15.00 -7.57 6.51
CA VAL A 86 16.27 -8.06 5.98
C VAL A 86 16.63 -9.36 6.68
N ALA A 87 16.70 -9.43 8.00
CA ALA A 87 17.05 -10.64 8.75
C ALA A 87 16.21 -11.86 8.36
N ASP A 88 14.91 -11.70 8.14
CA ASP A 88 14.01 -12.75 7.65
C ASP A 88 14.45 -13.27 6.28
N ALA A 89 14.80 -12.37 5.36
CA ALA A 89 15.30 -12.73 4.03
C ALA A 89 16.67 -13.43 4.07
N TRP A 90 17.49 -13.16 5.10
CA TRP A 90 18.78 -13.84 5.32
C TRP A 90 18.63 -15.17 6.05
N SER A 91 17.58 -15.34 6.87
CA SER A 91 17.35 -16.56 7.65
C SER A 91 17.14 -17.83 6.81
N THR A 92 16.80 -17.65 5.53
CA THR A 92 16.62 -18.72 4.54
C THR A 92 17.92 -19.15 3.85
N VAL A 93 19.06 -18.53 4.18
CA VAL A 93 20.35 -18.72 3.49
C VAL A 93 21.30 -19.51 4.39
N ASP A 94 21.78 -20.66 3.90
CA ASP A 94 22.82 -21.43 4.59
C ASP A 94 24.13 -20.63 4.63
N ALA A 95 24.74 -20.53 5.82
CA ALA A 95 25.86 -19.64 6.13
C ALA A 95 27.15 -19.88 5.32
N ASP A 96 27.23 -20.96 4.55
CA ASP A 96 28.46 -21.43 3.88
C ASP A 96 28.50 -21.11 2.37
N SER A 97 27.42 -20.59 1.79
CA SER A 97 27.36 -20.21 0.38
C SER A 97 26.55 -18.93 0.16
N THR A 98 27.12 -17.77 0.51
CA THR A 98 26.52 -16.48 0.16
C THR A 98 26.55 -16.28 -1.36
N SER A 99 25.43 -16.56 -2.02
CA SER A 99 25.31 -16.35 -3.46
C SER A 99 25.00 -14.88 -3.76
N SER A 100 25.33 -14.41 -4.97
CA SER A 100 24.95 -13.06 -5.40
C SER A 100 23.43 -12.85 -5.43
N ASP A 101 22.64 -13.92 -5.47
CA ASP A 101 21.18 -13.86 -5.56
C ASP A 101 20.53 -13.68 -4.18
N ASP A 102 21.16 -14.17 -3.12
CA ASP A 102 20.73 -13.94 -1.73
C ASP A 102 20.81 -12.45 -1.37
N ILE A 103 21.91 -11.79 -1.77
CA ILE A 103 22.12 -10.35 -1.56
C ILE A 103 21.05 -9.55 -2.31
N LYS A 104 20.68 -9.96 -3.54
CA LYS A 104 19.61 -9.30 -4.31
C LYS A 104 18.26 -9.48 -3.64
N CYS A 105 17.95 -10.66 -3.11
CA CYS A 105 16.71 -10.94 -2.40
C CYS A 105 16.58 -10.06 -1.15
N ALA A 106 17.61 -10.01 -0.32
CA ALA A 106 17.64 -9.16 0.87
C ALA A 106 17.51 -7.66 0.53
N THR A 107 18.20 -7.21 -0.51
CA THR A 107 18.11 -5.82 -0.99
C THR A 107 16.70 -5.50 -1.50
N PHE A 108 16.07 -6.44 -2.19
CA PHE A 108 14.69 -6.30 -2.66
C PHE A 108 13.70 -6.22 -1.49
N ARG A 109 13.86 -7.07 -0.47
CA ARG A 109 13.02 -7.05 0.74
C ARG A 109 13.18 -5.78 1.55
N PHE A 110 14.41 -5.28 1.67
CA PHE A 110 14.68 -3.96 2.25
C PHE A 110 13.93 -2.87 1.50
N TRP A 111 14.06 -2.84 0.17
CA TRP A 111 13.43 -1.83 -0.69
C TRP A 111 11.90 -1.88 -0.62
N GLU A 112 11.31 -3.07 -0.71
CA GLU A 112 9.87 -3.30 -0.61
C GLU A 112 9.33 -2.84 0.75
N THR A 113 10.03 -3.15 1.83
CA THR A 113 9.66 -2.76 3.20
C THR A 113 9.81 -1.24 3.40
N LEU A 114 10.91 -0.65 2.93
CA LEU A 114 11.11 0.80 2.94
C LEU A 114 9.96 1.50 2.20
N LEU A 115 9.62 1.01 1.01
CA LEU A 115 8.47 1.49 0.28
C LEU A 115 7.14 1.14 0.96
N ARG A 116 7.00 0.08 1.76
CA ARG A 116 5.72 -0.14 2.46
C ARG A 116 5.54 0.86 3.61
N TRP A 117 6.61 1.25 4.30
CA TRP A 117 6.50 1.96 5.57
C TRP A 117 6.98 3.41 5.56
N CYS A 118 7.70 3.88 4.52
CA CYS A 118 8.03 5.30 4.39
C CYS A 118 6.75 6.14 4.26
N GLU A 119 6.65 7.17 5.09
CA GLU A 119 5.54 8.11 5.05
C GLU A 119 5.47 8.84 3.69
N PRO A 120 4.26 9.05 3.15
CA PRO A 120 4.03 9.85 1.95
C PRO A 120 4.62 11.27 1.94
N SER A 121 4.74 11.88 3.12
CA SER A 121 5.04 13.30 3.36
C SER A 121 6.46 13.70 2.99
N GLU A 122 7.43 12.78 2.98
CA GLU A 122 8.83 13.11 2.68
C GLU A 122 9.12 13.25 1.17
N HIS A 123 8.14 12.94 0.30
CA HIS A 123 8.23 13.21 -1.13
C HIS A 123 6.89 13.68 -1.71
N GLU A 124 6.72 15.00 -1.83
CA GLU A 124 5.58 15.68 -2.49
C GLU A 124 5.27 15.12 -3.89
N LEU A 125 6.28 14.57 -4.59
CA LEU A 125 6.17 14.04 -5.94
C LEU A 125 5.86 12.54 -6.04
N LEU A 126 6.11 11.74 -4.99
CA LEU A 126 6.21 10.28 -5.16
C LEU A 126 5.08 9.50 -4.52
N ARG A 127 4.31 10.04 -3.54
CA ARG A 127 3.40 9.21 -2.74
C ARG A 127 2.14 9.82 -2.16
N THR A 128 1.60 10.87 -2.76
CA THR A 128 0.30 11.40 -2.31
C THR A 128 -0.82 10.40 -2.60
N TYR A 129 -1.70 10.13 -1.61
CA TYR A 129 -2.92 9.38 -1.84
C TYR A 129 -3.79 10.11 -2.87
N LEU A 130 -4.02 9.49 -4.03
CA LEU A 130 -4.81 10.09 -5.11
C LEU A 130 -6.30 9.94 -4.91
N ALA A 131 -6.72 8.91 -4.18
CA ALA A 131 -8.12 8.60 -3.91
C ALA A 131 -8.27 7.90 -2.55
N CYS A 132 -9.50 7.90 -2.05
CA CYS A 132 -9.89 7.14 -0.86
C CYS A 132 -11.10 6.26 -1.20
N VAL A 133 -11.01 4.98 -0.88
CA VAL A 133 -12.07 3.98 -1.02
C VAL A 133 -12.66 3.71 0.35
N PHE A 134 -13.98 3.79 0.46
CA PHE A 134 -14.72 3.43 1.67
C PHE A 134 -15.41 2.09 1.46
N ALA A 135 -15.12 1.14 2.34
CA ALA A 135 -15.73 -0.19 2.31
C ALA A 135 -16.59 -0.39 3.56
N VAL A 136 -17.89 -0.56 3.35
CA VAL A 136 -18.87 -0.79 4.41
C VAL A 136 -19.61 -2.09 4.17
N SER A 137 -19.78 -2.88 5.23
CA SER A 137 -20.47 -4.16 5.14
C SER A 137 -21.98 -3.95 5.15
N THR A 138 -22.69 -4.72 4.32
CA THR A 138 -24.15 -4.76 4.34
C THR A 138 -24.71 -5.56 5.52
N THR A 139 -23.86 -6.24 6.30
CA THR A 139 -24.26 -6.97 7.52
C THR A 139 -24.40 -6.06 8.74
N GLU A 140 -24.02 -4.79 8.62
CA GLU A 140 -24.13 -3.81 9.70
C GLU A 140 -25.56 -3.29 9.82
N ASN A 141 -25.99 -2.97 11.05
CA ASN A 141 -27.36 -2.51 11.31
C ASN A 141 -27.68 -1.20 10.57
N GLU A 142 -26.70 -0.32 10.37
CA GLU A 142 -26.84 0.99 9.72
C GLU A 142 -25.63 1.32 8.82
N PRO A 143 -25.51 0.74 7.62
CA PRO A 143 -24.32 0.89 6.77
C PRO A 143 -24.08 2.34 6.31
N LEU A 144 -25.14 3.14 6.16
CA LEU A 144 -24.99 4.55 5.81
C LEU A 144 -24.38 5.35 6.98
N ASN A 145 -24.76 5.03 8.22
CA ASN A 145 -24.23 5.71 9.40
C ASN A 145 -22.73 5.39 9.57
N GLU A 146 -22.35 4.12 9.35
CA GLU A 146 -20.94 3.74 9.32
C GLU A 146 -20.17 4.43 8.19
N LEU A 147 -20.73 4.50 6.98
CA LEU A 147 -20.12 5.28 5.89
C LEU A 147 -19.88 6.75 6.28
N TYR A 148 -20.86 7.41 6.92
CA TYR A 148 -20.70 8.78 7.39
C TYR A 148 -19.57 8.90 8.42
N LYS A 149 -19.44 7.94 9.35
CA LYS A 149 -18.33 7.93 10.32
C LYS A 149 -16.98 7.81 9.62
N LEU A 150 -16.85 6.91 8.63
CA LEU A 150 -15.61 6.74 7.89
C LEU A 150 -15.24 8.01 7.09
N ILE A 151 -16.22 8.68 6.49
CA ILE A 151 -16.00 9.96 5.80
C ILE A 151 -15.54 11.04 6.79
N GLN A 152 -16.15 11.14 7.97
CA GLN A 152 -15.72 12.10 9.01
C GLN A 152 -14.30 11.83 9.51
N LEU A 153 -13.95 10.55 9.67
CA LEU A 153 -12.59 10.12 10.03
C LEU A 153 -11.57 10.61 8.97
N GLN A 154 -11.86 10.34 7.69
CA GLN A 154 -10.99 10.73 6.58
C GLN A 154 -10.88 12.26 6.45
N ASN A 155 -11.97 13.02 6.64
CA ASN A 155 -11.92 14.49 6.67
C ASN A 155 -11.03 15.01 7.81
N THR A 156 -11.10 14.40 9.00
CA THR A 156 -10.25 14.80 10.15
C THR A 156 -8.77 14.57 9.86
N GLN A 157 -8.45 13.47 9.18
CA GLN A 157 -7.08 13.14 8.78
C GLN A 157 -6.55 14.07 7.69
N GLN A 158 -7.39 14.52 6.75
CA GLN A 158 -7.00 15.50 5.74
C GLN A 158 -6.77 16.90 6.31
N VAL A 159 -7.60 17.34 7.26
CA VAL A 159 -7.49 18.69 7.87
C VAL A 159 -6.30 18.81 8.83
N THR A 160 -5.78 17.70 9.35
CA THR A 160 -4.57 17.72 10.19
C THR A 160 -3.28 17.96 9.39
N VAL A 161 -3.32 17.78 8.05
CA VAL A 161 -2.23 18.15 7.13
C VAL A 161 -2.43 19.58 6.59
N VAL A 162 -2.94 20.50 7.42
CA VAL A 162 -2.76 21.93 7.15
C VAL A 162 -1.34 22.28 7.58
N VAL A 163 -0.41 22.09 6.64
CA VAL A 163 0.56 23.12 6.23
C VAL A 163 1.03 23.99 7.39
N LEU A 164 1.99 23.50 8.18
CA LEU A 164 2.93 24.37 8.88
C LEU A 164 4.01 24.76 7.86
N ILE A 165 3.74 25.82 7.09
CA ILE A 165 4.78 26.65 6.46
C ILE A 165 4.98 27.86 7.38
#